data_AF-A0A2D6ZBE6-F1
#
_entry.id   AF-A0A2D6ZBE6-F1
#
_cell.length_a   1.000
_cell.length_b   1.000
_cell.length_c   1.000
_cell.angle_alpha   90.00
_cell.angle_beta   90.00
_cell.angle_gamma   90.00
#
_symmetry.space_group_name_H-M   'P 1'
#
loop_
_entity.id
_entity.type
_entity.pdbx_description
1 polymer ?
#
loop_
_entity_poly.entity_id
_entity_poly.type
_entity_poly.pdbx_seq_one_letter_code
_entity_poly.pdbx_strand_id
1 'polypeptide(L)'
;MRSIIDSVGVPTRGSNQEERNSVYFLPEQCVSTEFEVGELVWSAKDHASATVIHQDTNIDYEKIYGSKCYQIYVHENSEEYEAYGPGYYSSALEYDLGSLKHLQEYNIDLKNIC
;
A
#
# COMPACT_ATOMS: atom_id res chain seq x y z
N MET A 1 17.83 8.61 12.25
CA MET A 1 16.51 8.22 12.78
C MET A 1 16.02 7.02 11.99
N ARG A 2 16.44 5.80 12.35
CA ARG A 2 16.19 4.56 11.58
C ARG A 2 15.66 3.43 12.46
N SER A 3 15.01 3.76 13.58
CA SER A 3 14.58 2.79 14.61
C SER A 3 13.10 2.81 14.96
N ILE A 4 12.29 3.74 14.42
CA ILE A 4 10.85 3.70 14.66
C ILE A 4 10.16 2.81 13.62
N ILE A 5 10.56 2.91 12.34
CA ILE A 5 9.95 2.18 11.21
C ILE A 5 9.98 0.65 11.40
N ASP A 6 11.07 0.09 11.95
CA ASP A 6 11.20 -1.36 12.20
C ASP A 6 10.22 -1.92 13.26
N SER A 7 9.67 -1.07 14.13
CA SER A 7 8.78 -1.49 15.22
C SER A 7 7.29 -1.26 14.98
N VAL A 8 6.91 -0.49 13.94
CA VAL A 8 5.48 -0.16 13.68
C VAL A 8 4.86 -1.05 12.59
N GLY A 9 5.54 -2.13 12.19
CA GLY A 9 5.00 -3.05 11.18
C GLY A 9 4.89 -2.40 9.80
N VAL A 10 5.78 -1.47 9.45
CA VAL A 10 5.80 -0.93 8.10
C VAL A 10 6.27 -2.03 7.16
N PRO A 11 5.46 -2.46 6.19
CA PRO A 11 5.88 -3.48 5.24
C PRO A 11 7.08 -2.96 4.44
N THR A 12 8.25 -3.55 4.67
CA THR A 12 9.49 -3.15 4.00
C THR A 12 9.67 -3.96 2.72
N ARG A 13 10.10 -3.32 1.64
CA ARG A 13 10.51 -4.02 0.42
C ARG A 13 11.69 -4.93 0.75
N GLY A 14 11.47 -6.25 0.73
CA GLY A 14 12.51 -7.25 1.00
C GLY A 14 13.78 -6.96 0.18
N SER A 15 14.94 -6.98 0.84
CA SER A 15 16.22 -6.65 0.20
C SER A 15 16.66 -7.76 -0.77
N ASN A 16 16.19 -8.99 -0.56
CA ASN A 16 16.56 -10.17 -1.33
C ASN A 16 15.37 -10.76 -2.12
N GLN A 17 15.65 -11.42 -3.25
CA GLN A 17 14.63 -12.07 -4.09
C GLN A 17 13.75 -13.09 -3.34
N GLU A 18 14.31 -13.76 -2.33
CA GLU A 18 13.58 -14.74 -1.51
C GLU A 18 12.56 -14.09 -0.57
N GLU A 19 12.88 -12.91 -0.02
CA GLU A 19 11.95 -12.13 0.82
C GLU A 19 10.86 -11.45 -0.02
N ARG A 20 11.17 -11.09 -1.28
CA ARG A 20 10.19 -10.58 -2.24
C ARG A 20 9.18 -11.63 -2.71
N ASN A 21 9.57 -12.91 -2.69
CA ASN A 21 8.72 -14.04 -3.07
C ASN A 21 7.95 -14.67 -1.90
N SER A 22 8.26 -14.28 -0.67
CA SER A 22 7.41 -14.67 0.47
C SER A 22 6.14 -13.83 0.45
N VAL A 23 4.99 -14.50 0.52
CA VAL A 23 3.68 -13.85 0.72
C VAL A 23 3.80 -12.97 1.96
N TYR A 24 4.03 -11.67 1.74
CA TYR A 24 4.31 -10.74 2.81
C TYR A 24 2.99 -10.50 3.53
N PHE A 25 2.79 -11.19 4.65
CA PHE A 25 1.60 -11.01 5.47
C PHE A 25 1.58 -9.57 5.95
N LEU A 26 0.53 -8.84 5.56
CA LEU A 26 0.26 -7.52 6.11
C LEU A 26 0.12 -7.66 7.63
N PRO A 27 0.77 -6.79 8.43
CA PRO A 27 0.54 -6.79 9.87
C PRO A 27 -0.94 -6.58 10.16
N GLU A 28 -1.46 -7.20 11.22
CA GLU A 28 -2.88 -7.08 11.58
C GLU A 28 -3.34 -5.62 11.73
N GLN A 29 -2.43 -4.72 12.13
CA GLN A 29 -2.72 -3.29 12.26
C GLN A 29 -2.86 -2.55 10.92
N CYS A 30 -2.30 -3.11 9.85
CA CYS A 30 -2.48 -2.63 8.48
C CYS A 30 -3.73 -3.22 7.82
N VAL A 31 -4.28 -4.35 8.31
CA VAL A 31 -5.41 -5.00 7.64
C VAL A 31 -6.66 -4.13 7.82
N SER A 32 -7.24 -3.70 6.70
CA SER A 32 -8.52 -3.01 6.66
C SER A 32 -9.39 -3.62 5.58
N THR A 33 -10.69 -3.70 5.85
CA THR A 33 -11.66 -4.23 4.88
C THR A 33 -12.20 -3.18 3.92
N GLU A 34 -12.00 -1.91 4.26
CA GLU A 34 -12.54 -0.78 3.53
C GLU A 34 -11.50 0.33 3.49
N PHE A 35 -11.41 0.99 2.34
CA PHE A 35 -10.51 2.10 2.11
C PHE A 35 -11.25 3.27 1.49
N GLU A 36 -10.92 4.48 1.92
CA GLU A 36 -11.55 5.70 1.43
C GLU A 36 -10.81 6.29 0.23
N VAL A 37 -11.51 7.02 -0.62
CA VAL A 37 -10.89 7.76 -1.73
C VAL A 37 -9.91 8.79 -1.17
N GLY A 38 -8.67 8.76 -1.65
CA GLY A 38 -7.58 9.60 -1.17
C GLY A 38 -6.82 9.02 0.04
N GLU A 39 -7.24 7.87 0.57
CA GLU A 39 -6.51 7.18 1.64
C GLU A 39 -5.14 6.69 1.15
N LEU A 40 -4.12 6.86 1.99
CA LEU A 40 -2.79 6.33 1.73
C LEU A 40 -2.71 4.90 2.28
N VAL A 41 -2.39 3.98 1.39
CA VAL A 41 -2.33 2.54 1.64
C VAL A 41 -0.99 1.99 1.18
N TRP A 42 -0.67 0.77 1.59
CA TRP A 42 0.45 0.01 1.09
C TRP A 42 -0.06 -1.07 0.15
N SER A 43 0.51 -1.17 -1.05
CA SER A 43 0.26 -2.29 -1.96
C SER A 43 1.28 -3.39 -1.66
N ALA A 44 0.82 -4.52 -1.14
CA ALA A 44 1.67 -5.70 -0.94
C ALA A 44 2.17 -6.26 -2.27
N LYS A 45 1.35 -6.16 -3.33
CA LYS A 45 1.67 -6.59 -4.69
C LYS A 45 2.77 -5.76 -5.34
N ASP A 46 2.73 -4.44 -5.17
CA ASP A 46 3.71 -3.52 -5.76
C ASP A 46 4.89 -3.23 -4.81
N HIS A 47 4.80 -3.66 -3.54
CA HIS A 47 5.75 -3.38 -2.47
C HIS A 47 6.06 -1.87 -2.34
N ALA A 48 5.02 -1.05 -2.43
CA ALA A 48 5.11 0.40 -2.43
C ALA A 48 3.88 1.06 -1.83
N SER A 49 4.05 2.31 -1.38
CA SER A 49 2.94 3.15 -0.96
C SER A 49 2.06 3.52 -2.16
N ALA A 50 0.76 3.58 -1.94
CA ALA A 50 -0.22 3.90 -2.96
C ALA A 50 -1.36 4.75 -2.40
N THR A 51 -2.01 5.53 -3.25
CA THR A 51 -3.22 6.28 -2.89
C THR A 51 -4.43 5.64 -3.54
N VAL A 52 -5.48 5.42 -2.75
CA VAL A 52 -6.76 4.91 -3.27
C VAL A 52 -7.44 5.97 -4.11
N ILE A 53 -7.75 5.64 -5.35
CA ILE A 53 -8.41 6.54 -6.31
C ILE A 53 -9.92 6.33 -6.27
N HIS A 54 -10.37 5.07 -6.36
CA HIS A 54 -11.76 4.68 -6.16
C HIS A 54 -11.89 3.17 -6.03
N GLN A 55 -13.02 2.71 -5.49
CA GLN A 55 -13.41 1.30 -5.55
C GLN A 55 -13.93 0.97 -6.94
N ASP A 56 -13.41 -0.10 -7.56
CA ASP A 56 -13.93 -0.57 -8.85
C ASP A 56 -15.21 -1.40 -8.62
N THR A 57 -16.34 -0.83 -9.04
CA THR A 57 -17.66 -1.47 -8.96
C THR A 57 -18.17 -1.95 -10.32
N ASN A 58 -17.35 -1.89 -11.38
CA ASN A 58 -17.77 -2.33 -12.72
C ASN A 58 -17.95 -3.85 -12.80
N ILE A 59 -17.16 -4.58 -12.00
CA ILE A 59 -17.25 -6.02 -11.85
C ILE A 59 -17.56 -6.31 -10.38
N ASP A 60 -18.44 -7.28 -10.14
CA ASP A 60 -18.74 -7.77 -8.80
C ASP A 60 -17.58 -8.66 -8.30
N TYR A 61 -16.46 -8.01 -7.96
CA TYR A 61 -15.24 -8.67 -7.49
C TYR A 61 -15.49 -9.44 -6.19
N GLU A 62 -16.42 -8.98 -5.34
CA GLU A 62 -16.83 -9.70 -4.13
C GLU A 62 -17.43 -11.07 -4.47
N LYS A 63 -18.24 -11.14 -5.52
CA LYS A 63 -18.81 -12.42 -5.96
C LYS A 63 -17.79 -13.36 -6.61
N ILE A 64 -16.78 -12.82 -7.30
CA ILE A 64 -15.80 -13.62 -8.05
C ILE A 64 -14.63 -14.06 -7.16
N TYR A 65 -14.11 -13.14 -6.36
CA TYR A 65 -12.88 -13.30 -5.58
C TYR A 65 -13.12 -13.24 -4.07
N GLY A 66 -14.34 -12.92 -3.62
CA GLY A 66 -14.64 -12.76 -2.19
C GLY A 66 -14.09 -11.48 -1.58
N SER A 67 -13.68 -10.50 -2.40
CA SER A 67 -12.99 -9.29 -1.94
C SER A 67 -13.24 -8.09 -2.85
N LYS A 68 -13.19 -6.88 -2.29
CA LYS A 68 -13.36 -5.62 -3.02
C LYS A 68 -12.09 -5.29 -3.81
N CYS A 69 -12.27 -4.75 -5.01
CA CYS A 69 -11.17 -4.24 -5.84
C CYS A 69 -11.11 -2.72 -5.77
N TYR A 70 -9.90 -2.19 -5.64
CA TYR A 70 -9.65 -0.75 -5.62
C TYR A 70 -8.65 -0.38 -6.70
N GLN A 71 -8.95 0.72 -7.39
CA GLN A 71 -7.97 1.37 -8.23
C GLN A 71 -7.08 2.26 -7.36
N ILE A 72 -5.78 2.04 -7.46
CA ILE A 72 -4.76 2.69 -6.66
C ILE A 72 -3.77 3.41 -7.57
N TYR A 73 -3.16 4.46 -7.05
CA TYR A 73 -2.02 5.12 -7.67
C TYR A 73 -0.77 4.81 -6.85
N VAL A 74 0.11 3.99 -7.40
CA VAL A 74 1.35 3.55 -6.74
C VAL A 74 2.39 4.64 -6.91
N HIS A 75 2.96 5.10 -5.80
CA HIS A 75 4.04 6.10 -5.80
C HIS A 75 5.37 5.40 -5.98
N GLU A 76 6.13 5.74 -7.03
CA GLU A 76 7.51 5.28 -7.17
C GLU A 76 8.46 6.26 -6.47
N ASN A 77 9.41 5.72 -5.71
CA ASN A 77 10.52 6.50 -5.21
C ASN A 77 11.48 6.76 -6.37
N SER A 78 11.28 7.89 -7.06
CA SER A 78 12.36 8.49 -7.84
C SER A 78 12.81 9.75 -7.13
N GLU A 79 14.11 9.86 -6.92
CA GLU A 79 14.78 11.11 -6.53
C GLU A 79 14.63 12.23 -7.60
N GLU A 80 13.85 12.05 -8.67
CA GLU A 80 13.87 12.87 -9.89
C GLU A 80 12.58 13.66 -10.20
N TYR A 81 11.42 13.41 -9.54
CA TYR A 81 10.15 14.10 -9.86
C TYR A 81 9.44 14.69 -8.63
N GLU A 82 9.93 15.84 -8.17
CA GLU A 82 9.61 16.52 -6.90
C GLU A 82 8.19 17.13 -6.75
N ALA A 83 7.31 17.07 -7.75
CA ALA A 83 6.00 17.75 -7.66
C ALA A 83 4.78 16.82 -7.52
N TYR A 84 4.84 15.61 -8.09
CA TYR A 84 3.74 14.63 -8.05
C TYR A 84 4.22 13.17 -7.98
N GLY A 85 5.54 12.91 -7.99
CA GLY A 85 6.17 11.58 -8.06
C GLY A 85 5.92 10.87 -9.40
N PRO A 86 6.87 10.11 -9.97
CA PRO A 86 6.50 9.14 -10.99
C PRO A 86 5.71 8.04 -10.30
N GLY A 87 4.58 7.68 -10.88
CA GLY A 87 3.71 6.68 -10.31
C GLY A 87 2.79 6.18 -11.39
N TYR A 88 2.24 4.99 -11.18
CA TYR A 88 1.35 4.36 -12.14
C TYR A 88 0.04 3.95 -11.46
N TYR A 89 -1.02 3.95 -12.26
CA TYR A 89 -2.28 3.40 -11.83
C TYR A 89 -2.20 1.88 -11.85
N SER A 90 -2.58 1.26 -10.74
CA SER A 90 -2.69 -0.19 -10.59
C SER A 90 -4.05 -0.52 -9.99
N SER A 91 -4.41 -1.80 -10.02
CA SER A 91 -5.59 -2.33 -9.34
C SER A 91 -5.14 -3.39 -8.36
N ALA A 92 -5.62 -3.27 -7.12
CA ALA A 92 -5.32 -4.20 -6.05
C ALA A 92 -6.60 -4.61 -5.32
N LEU A 93 -6.62 -5.83 -4.82
CA LEU A 93 -7.70 -6.32 -3.98
C LEU A 93 -7.47 -5.86 -2.54
N GLU A 94 -8.54 -5.76 -1.78
CA GLU A 94 -8.53 -5.34 -0.37
C GLU A 94 -7.50 -6.12 0.47
N TYR A 95 -7.41 -7.44 0.30
CA TYR A 95 -6.47 -8.26 1.07
C TYR A 95 -5.00 -8.07 0.66
N ASP A 96 -4.74 -7.44 -0.48
CA ASP A 96 -3.40 -7.04 -0.93
C ASP A 96 -3.06 -5.60 -0.51
N LEU A 97 -3.99 -4.89 0.14
CA LEU A 97 -3.84 -3.51 0.58
C LEU A 97 -3.74 -3.41 2.11
N GLY A 98 -2.76 -2.65 2.57
CA GLY A 98 -2.58 -2.31 3.99
C GLY A 98 -2.90 -0.85 4.27
N SER A 99 -3.79 -0.55 5.21
CA SER A 99 -4.03 0.82 5.66
C SER A 99 -2.85 1.35 6.46
N LEU A 100 -2.36 2.53 6.07
CA LEU A 100 -1.30 3.24 6.78
C LEU A 100 -1.85 4.27 7.77
N LYS A 101 -3.17 4.27 8.04
CA LYS A 101 -3.83 5.17 9.01
C LYS A 101 -3.16 5.13 10.38
N HIS A 102 -2.83 3.94 10.88
CA HIS A 102 -2.15 3.76 12.17
C HIS A 102 -0.75 4.41 12.20
N LEU A 103 -0.10 4.60 11.04
CA LEU A 103 1.20 5.28 10.95
C LEU A 103 1.09 6.80 10.84
N GLN A 104 -0.09 7.33 10.46
CA GLN A 104 -0.31 8.79 10.42
C GLN A 104 -0.14 9.42 11.81
N GLU A 105 -0.43 8.69 12.88
CA GLU A 105 -0.22 9.13 14.26
C GLU A 105 1.25 9.37 14.61
N TYR A 106 2.19 8.76 13.87
CA TYR A 106 3.62 8.86 14.12
C TYR A 106 4.31 10.01 13.37
N ASN A 107 3.56 10.82 12.60
CA ASN A 107 4.08 11.97 11.84
C ASN A 107 5.25 11.59 10.90
N ILE A 108 5.19 10.38 10.33
CA ILE A 108 6.15 9.83 9.39
C ILE A 108 5.74 10.25 7.97
N ASP A 109 6.70 10.58 7.11
CA ASP A 109 6.41 10.84 5.69
C ASP A 109 6.12 9.52 4.95
N LEU A 110 4.84 9.13 4.96
CA LEU A 110 4.39 7.84 4.45
C LEU A 110 4.43 7.73 2.92
N LYS A 111 4.62 8.85 2.22
CA LYS A 111 4.69 8.90 0.75
C LYS A 111 6.04 8.41 0.23
N ASN A 112 7.07 8.38 1.08
CA ASN A 112 8.45 8.08 0.71
C ASN A 112 9.03 6.86 1.46
N ILE A 113 8.21 5.91 1.92
CA ILE A 113 8.71 4.75 2.70
C ILE A 113 9.36 3.64 1.82
N CYS A 114 9.85 3.98 0.62
CA CYS A 114 10.55 3.05 -0.27
C CYS A 114 12.03 3.38 -0.38
#